data_AF-A0A453KIP1-F1
#
_entry.id   AF-A0A453KIP1-F1
#
_cell.length_a   1.000
_cell.length_b   1.000
_cell.length_c   1.000
_cell.angle_alpha   90.00
_cell.angle_beta   90.00
_cell.angle_gamma   90.00
#
_symmetry.space_group_name_H-M   'P 1'
#
loop_
_entity.id
_entity.type
_entity.pdbx_description
1 polymer ?
#
loop_
_entity_poly.entity_id
_entity_poly.type
_entity_poly.pdbx_seq_one_letter_code
_entity_poly.pdbx_strand_id
1 'polypeptide(L)'
;NLETVRNSGVQCPLLCKEFVIDIWQIYYARSKGADAILLIAAVLPDLDMKYMLRICKNLGMTALIEVHDEKELDRVLRIDGVELIGINNRSLERHS
;
A
#
# COMPACT_ATOMS: atom_id res chain seq x y z
N ASN A 1 -2.22 13.95 -9.37
CA ASN A 1 -3.48 14.03 -8.60
C ASN A 1 -4.38 12.88 -9.06
N LEU A 2 -4.68 11.93 -8.17
CA LEU A 2 -5.48 10.71 -8.47
C LEU A 2 -6.86 11.04 -9.07
N GLU A 3 -7.49 12.10 -8.56
CA GLU A 3 -8.80 12.57 -9.02
C GLU A 3 -8.78 12.98 -10.50
N THR A 4 -7.71 13.66 -10.93
CA THR A 4 -7.53 14.06 -12.34
C THR A 4 -7.35 12.85 -13.25
N VAL A 5 -6.59 11.83 -12.83
CA VAL A 5 -6.35 10.61 -13.62
C VAL A 5 -7.61 9.76 -13.70
N ARG A 6 -8.41 9.68 -12.63
CA ARG A 6 -9.70 8.99 -12.68
C ARG A 6 -10.67 9.69 -13.64
N ASN A 7 -10.71 11.02 -13.57
CA ASN A 7 -11.60 11.83 -14.42
C ASN A 7 -11.16 11.89 -15.89
N SER A 8 -9.93 11.47 -16.23
CA SER A 8 -9.47 11.40 -17.62
C SER A 8 -9.94 10.13 -18.37
N GLY A 9 -10.79 9.30 -17.74
CA GLY A 9 -11.42 8.14 -18.39
C GLY A 9 -10.60 6.85 -18.37
N VAL A 10 -9.53 6.80 -17.56
CA VAL A 10 -8.73 5.60 -17.36
C VAL A 10 -9.55 4.53 -16.63
N GLN A 11 -9.62 3.32 -17.20
CA GLN A 11 -10.38 2.20 -16.63
C GLN A 11 -9.52 1.23 -15.80
N CYS A 12 -8.19 1.37 -15.81
CA CYS A 12 -7.34 0.51 -15.00
C CYS A 12 -7.38 0.92 -13.51
N PRO A 13 -7.15 -0.03 -12.59
CA PRO A 13 -7.10 0.26 -11.15
C PRO A 13 -6.03 1.32 -10.82
N LEU A 14 -6.40 2.29 -9.99
CA LEU A 14 -5.47 3.35 -9.57
C LEU A 14 -4.80 3.00 -8.23
N LEU A 15 -3.48 2.87 -8.25
CA LEU A 15 -2.65 2.71 -7.06
C LEU A 15 -2.29 4.08 -6.47
N CYS A 16 -2.62 4.29 -5.19
CA CYS A 16 -2.08 5.42 -4.43
C CYS A 16 -0.66 5.07 -3.95
N LYS A 17 0.35 5.65 -4.59
CA LYS A 17 1.76 5.48 -4.28
C LYS A 17 2.24 6.60 -3.37
N GLU A 18 1.87 6.54 -2.09
CA GLU A 18 2.27 7.46 -1.03
C GLU A 18 2.84 6.66 0.15
N PHE A 19 3.63 7.30 1.02
CA PHE A 19 4.08 6.71 2.27
C PHE A 19 2.94 6.73 3.30
N VAL A 20 2.25 5.59 3.45
CA VAL A 20 1.12 5.45 4.37
C VAL A 20 1.63 5.05 5.75
N ILE A 21 1.41 5.92 6.73
CA ILE A 21 1.74 5.73 8.14
C ILE A 21 0.51 5.85 9.05
N ASP A 22 -0.58 6.44 8.56
CA ASP A 22 -1.84 6.60 9.28
C ASP A 22 -3.03 6.13 8.44
N ILE A 23 -4.02 5.56 9.13
CA ILE A 23 -5.29 5.09 8.58
C ILE A 23 -6.05 6.19 7.82
N TRP A 24 -5.97 7.44 8.27
CA TRP A 24 -6.61 8.58 7.63
C TRP A 24 -6.17 8.71 6.17
N GLN A 25 -4.91 8.40 5.85
CA GLN A 25 -4.40 8.43 4.48
C GLN A 25 -5.09 7.39 3.59
N ILE A 26 -5.52 6.24 4.14
CA ILE A 26 -6.28 5.21 3.41
C ILE A 26 -7.65 5.76 3.03
N TYR A 27 -8.38 6.34 4.00
CA TYR A 27 -9.69 6.94 3.73
C TYR A 27 -9.59 8.10 2.74
N TYR A 28 -8.58 8.95 2.90
CA TYR A 28 -8.32 10.05 1.97
C TYR A 28 -8.05 9.53 0.56
N ALA A 29 -7.14 8.56 0.40
CA ALA A 29 -6.85 7.94 -0.89
C ALA A 29 -8.11 7.34 -1.53
N ARG A 30 -8.95 6.65 -0.73
CA ARG A 30 -10.22 6.11 -1.21
C ARG A 30 -11.17 7.20 -1.70
N SER A 31 -11.30 8.29 -0.95
CA SER A 31 -12.12 9.45 -1.35
C SER A 31 -11.63 10.10 -2.65
N LYS A 32 -10.35 9.93 -2.98
CA LYS A 32 -9.73 10.40 -4.22
C LYS A 32 -9.78 9.40 -5.38
N GLY A 33 -10.48 8.28 -5.20
CA GLY A 33 -10.70 7.27 -6.24
C GLY A 33 -9.61 6.22 -6.35
N ALA A 34 -8.77 6.04 -5.32
CA ALA A 34 -7.82 4.93 -5.29
C ALA A 34 -8.55 3.59 -5.17
N ASP A 35 -8.06 2.61 -5.93
CA ASP A 35 -8.50 1.21 -5.89
C ASP A 35 -7.49 0.33 -5.14
N ALA A 36 -6.24 0.80 -5.02
CA ALA A 36 -5.21 0.16 -4.24
C ALA A 36 -4.34 1.15 -3.47
N ILE A 37 -3.66 0.68 -2.43
CA ILE A 37 -2.72 1.48 -1.64
C ILE A 37 -1.40 0.74 -1.39
N LEU A 38 -0.30 1.49 -1.33
CA LEU A 38 1.02 0.98 -0.98
C LEU A 38 1.21 0.97 0.54
N LEU A 39 1.54 -0.19 1.10
CA LEU A 39 1.97 -0.36 2.49
C LEU A 39 3.44 -0.82 2.48
N ILE A 40 4.31 -0.18 3.25
CA ILE A 40 5.75 -0.46 3.19
C ILE A 40 6.17 -1.22 4.45
N ALA A 41 6.71 -2.42 4.29
CA ALA A 41 7.15 -3.25 5.41
C ALA A 41 8.28 -2.59 6.21
N ALA A 42 9.22 -1.89 5.56
CA ALA A 42 10.26 -1.16 6.27
C ALA A 42 9.73 -0.10 7.25
N VAL A 43 8.53 0.43 7.03
CA VAL A 43 7.95 1.55 7.78
C VAL A 43 6.91 1.10 8.79
N LEU A 44 6.11 0.08 8.46
CA LEU A 44 4.94 -0.31 9.25
C LEU A 44 5.23 -1.50 10.18
N PRO A 45 4.94 -1.37 11.50
CA PRO A 45 4.84 -2.51 12.40
C PRO A 45 3.76 -3.49 11.98
N ASP A 46 3.90 -4.75 12.38
CA ASP A 46 2.98 -5.84 11.99
C ASP A 46 1.54 -5.59 12.47
N LEU A 47 1.36 -4.94 13.63
CA LEU A 47 0.04 -4.62 14.16
C LEU A 47 -0.68 -3.59 13.28
N ASP A 48 0.03 -2.54 12.88
CA ASP A 48 -0.52 -1.50 12.00
C ASP A 48 -0.81 -2.08 10.62
N MET A 49 0.10 -2.90 10.08
CA MET A 49 -0.11 -3.57 8.81
C MET A 49 -1.36 -4.46 8.83
N LYS A 50 -1.56 -5.27 9.87
CA LYS A 50 -2.78 -6.08 10.04
C LYS A 50 -4.03 -5.22 10.08
N TYR A 51 -3.98 -4.12 10.81
CA TYR A 51 -5.12 -3.22 10.94
C TYR A 51 -5.45 -2.52 9.62
N MET A 52 -4.43 -2.01 8.93
CA MET A 52 -4.57 -1.35 7.63
C MET A 52 -5.06 -2.31 6.54
N LEU A 53 -4.60 -3.57 6.53
CA LEU A 53 -5.10 -4.61 5.62
C LEU A 53 -6.60 -4.84 5.80
N ARG A 54 -7.06 -4.93 7.05
CA ARG A 54 -8.49 -5.07 7.36
C ARG A 54 -9.30 -3.88 6.86
N ILE A 55 -8.78 -2.67 7.01
CA ILE A 55 -9.46 -1.45 6.53
C ILE A 55 -9.53 -1.43 5.01
N CYS A 56 -8.42 -1.75 4.32
CA CYS A 56 -8.41 -1.85 2.86
C CYS A 56 -9.47 -2.82 2.37
N LYS A 57 -9.55 -4.01 2.98
CA LYS A 57 -10.57 -5.02 2.67
C LYS A 57 -12.00 -4.48 2.88
N ASN A 58 -12.25 -3.80 3.99
CA ASN A 58 -13.57 -3.20 4.27
C ASN A 58 -13.94 -2.08 3.28
N LEU A 59 -12.95 -1.36 2.75
CA LEU A 59 -13.14 -0.31 1.75
C LEU A 59 -13.19 -0.82 0.31
N GLY A 60 -13.03 -2.13 0.11
CA GLY A 60 -12.91 -2.74 -1.22
C GLY A 60 -11.65 -2.31 -1.97
N MET A 61 -10.58 -1.99 -1.24
CA MET A 61 -9.28 -1.61 -1.78
C MET A 61 -8.29 -2.77 -1.66
N THR A 62 -7.38 -2.86 -2.62
CA THR A 62 -6.24 -3.80 -2.56
C THR A 62 -5.06 -3.13 -1.85
N ALA A 63 -4.40 -3.83 -0.93
CA ALA A 63 -3.13 -3.39 -0.37
C ALA A 63 -1.97 -4.07 -1.10
N LEU A 64 -1.06 -3.28 -1.66
CA LEU A 64 0.22 -3.75 -2.18
C LEU A 64 1.27 -3.58 -1.07
N ILE A 65 1.82 -4.68 -0.56
CA ILE A 65 2.84 -4.62 0.48
C ILE A 65 4.22 -4.65 -0.14
N GLU A 66 5.00 -3.60 0.07
CA GLU A 66 6.36 -3.47 -0.44
C GLU A 66 7.38 -4.01 0.58
N VAL A 67 8.26 -4.90 0.11
CA VAL A 67 9.38 -5.48 0.87
C VAL A 67 10.70 -5.25 0.14
N HIS A 68 11.77 -5.05 0.89
CA HIS A 68 13.11 -4.75 0.37
C HIS A 68 14.14 -5.85 0.64
N ASP A 69 13.91 -6.69 1.64
CA ASP A 69 14.79 -7.79 1.98
C ASP A 69 14.02 -9.06 2.39
N GLU A 70 14.76 -10.16 2.55
CA GLU A 70 14.19 -11.46 2.93
C GLU A 70 13.55 -11.44 4.33
N LYS A 71 14.06 -10.62 5.26
CA LYS A 71 13.51 -10.55 6.62
C LYS A 71 12.14 -9.88 6.62
N GLU A 72 11.98 -8.82 5.83
CA GLU A 72 10.70 -8.16 5.60
C GLU A 72 9.72 -9.09 4.91
N LEU A 73 10.16 -9.82 3.89
CA LEU A 73 9.33 -10.82 3.21
C LEU A 73 8.85 -11.90 4.18
N ASP A 74 9.75 -12.51 4.95
CA ASP A 74 9.42 -13.53 5.96
C ASP A 74 8.43 -13.00 7.01
N ARG A 75 8.54 -11.73 7.37
CA ARG A 75 7.64 -11.08 8.32
C ARG A 75 6.26 -10.89 7.72
N VAL A 76 6.18 -10.36 6.50
CA VAL A 76 4.92 -10.12 5.78
C VAL A 76 4.19 -11.42 5.47
N LEU A 77 4.91 -12.50 5.11
CA LEU A 77 4.31 -13.82 4.85
C LEU A 77 3.62 -14.44 6.07
N ARG A 78 3.95 -13.99 7.29
CA ARG A 78 3.30 -14.45 8.54
C ARG A 78 2.06 -13.63 8.90
N ILE A 79 1.75 -12.59 8.13
CA ILE A 79 0.59 -11.73 8.37
C ILE A 79 -0.61 -12.29 7.60
N ASP A 80 -1.69 -12.59 8.31
CA ASP A 80 -2.94 -13.02 7.69
C ASP A 80 -3.57 -11.91 6.86
N GLY A 81 -4.12 -12.26 5.70
CA GLY A 81 -4.83 -11.31 4.83
C GLY A 81 -3.93 -10.53 3.86
N VAL A 82 -2.65 -10.89 3.77
CA VAL A 82 -1.78 -10.42 2.69
C VAL A 82 -2.14 -11.14 1.39
N GLU A 83 -2.55 -10.39 0.38
CA GLU A 83 -2.93 -10.93 -0.94
C GLU A 83 -1.93 -10.54 -2.04
N LEU A 84 -1.20 -9.44 -1.86
CA LEU A 84 -0.30 -8.89 -2.86
C LEU A 84 0.98 -8.33 -2.22
N ILE A 85 2.13 -8.86 -2.65
CA ILE A 85 3.46 -8.44 -2.20
C ILE A 85 4.25 -7.96 -3.42
N GLY A 86 4.86 -6.78 -3.31
CA GLY A 86 5.80 -6.23 -4.26
C GLY A 86 7.21 -6.26 -3.70
N ILE A 87 8.14 -6.84 -4.46
CA ILE A 87 9.57 -6.83 -4.10
C ILE A 87 10.19 -5.59 -4.74
N ASN A 88 10.61 -4.61 -3.94
CA ASN A 88 11.27 -3.41 -4.43
C ASN A 88 12.79 -3.61 -4.41
N ASN A 89 13.34 -4.05 -5.55
CA ASN A 89 14.77 -4.31 -5.72
C ASN A 89 15.61 -3.05 -5.98
N ARG A 90 15.09 -1.85 -5.67
CA ARG A 90 15.87 -0.60 -5.70
C ARG A 90 16.27 -0.23 -4.27
N SER A 91 17.57 -0.20 -3.99
CA SER A 91 18.09 0.40 -2.77
C SER A 91 17.57 1.84 -2.67
N LEU A 92 16.98 2.22 -1.53
CA LEU A 92 16.64 3.62 -1.21
C LEU A 92 17.91 4.49 -0.98
N GLU A 93 19.10 4.03 -1.40
CA GLU A 93 20.33 4.79 -1.32
C GLU A 93 20.45 5.81 -2.46
N ARG A 94 20.47 7.09 -2.03
CA ARG A 94 20.85 8.32 -2.72
C ARG A 94 19.89 8.89 -3.78
N HIS A 95 19.06 9.81 -3.31
CA HIS A 95 19.11 11.16 -3.86
C HIS A 95 19.69 12.09 -2.77
N SER A 96 21.01 12.23 -2.79
CA SER A 96 21.77 13.33 -2.16
C SER A 96 21.88 14.48 -3.15
#